data_AF-A0A0F9FFT1-F1
#
_entry.id   AF-A0A0F9FFT1-F1
#
_cell.length_a   1.000
_cell.length_b   1.000
_cell.length_c   1.000
_cell.angle_alpha   90.00
_cell.angle_beta   90.00
_cell.angle_gamma   90.00
#
_symmetry.space_group_name_H-M   'P 1'
#
loop_
_entity.id
_entity.type
_entity.pdbx_description
1 polymer ?
#
loop_
_entity_poly.entity_id
_entity_poly.type
_entity_poly.pdbx_seq_one_letter_code
_entity_poly.pdbx_strand_id
1 'polypeptide(L)'
;KIEQLYFTILHRVRASLSNNARAHREVLDDLNEKLADKLFVNFSLFQSLPDVWGIQQLFPVMPIENLTQPLTQRAIIQDITCDSDGQIREYVEGAGIETSLPIPEYKHGEQYHIAMFMVGAYQEILGDLHNLFGDTDSVHVELNDEGYVLTNAIKGDSVKDVLKFVDYDSAILADNFAYQVNKLDVSTQCKEGYLAELNAGLEGYTYFED
;
A
#
# COMPACT_ATOMS: atom_id res chain seq x y z
N LYS A 1 4.81 -28.52 12.18
CA LYS A 1 3.98 -29.24 13.20
C LYS A 1 3.84 -28.45 14.50
N ILE A 2 4.93 -27.99 15.12
CA ILE A 2 4.87 -27.18 16.36
C ILE A 2 4.21 -25.81 16.11
N GLU A 3 4.61 -25.10 15.05
CA GLU A 3 4.02 -23.80 14.71
C GLU A 3 2.51 -23.88 14.42
N GLN A 4 2.07 -24.89 13.65
CA GLN A 4 0.65 -25.12 13.39
C GLN A 4 -0.13 -25.38 14.69
N LEU A 5 0.43 -26.17 15.61
CA LEU A 5 -0.18 -26.40 16.92
C LEU A 5 -0.26 -25.11 17.73
N TYR A 6 0.81 -24.31 17.72
CA TYR A 6 0.86 -23.01 18.38
C TYR A 6 -0.27 -22.09 17.87
N PHE A 7 -0.36 -21.85 16.56
CA PHE A 7 -1.42 -21.00 15.99
C PHE A 7 -2.83 -21.58 16.23
N THR A 8 -2.99 -22.90 16.18
CA THR A 8 -4.28 -23.55 16.52
C THR A 8 -4.69 -23.27 17.97
N ILE A 9 -3.74 -23.30 18.91
CA ILE A 9 -3.99 -22.96 20.31
C ILE A 9 -4.37 -21.49 20.44
N LEU A 10 -3.63 -20.58 19.79
CA LEU A 10 -3.94 -19.15 19.83
C LEU A 10 -5.37 -18.85 19.36
N HIS A 11 -5.81 -19.44 18.24
CA HIS A 11 -7.20 -19.28 17.75
C HIS A 11 -8.24 -19.75 18.77
N ARG A 12 -8.01 -20.89 19.45
CA ARG A 12 -8.92 -21.41 20.49
C ARG A 12 -8.94 -20.54 21.73
N VAL A 13 -7.79 -20.02 22.14
CA VAL A 13 -7.68 -19.08 23.27
C VAL A 13 -8.44 -17.79 22.93
N ARG A 14 -8.21 -17.19 21.76
CA ARG A 14 -8.92 -15.97 21.31
C ARG A 14 -10.44 -16.15 21.37
N ALA A 15 -10.95 -17.28 20.89
CA ALA A 15 -12.38 -17.59 20.92
C ALA A 15 -12.98 -17.77 22.34
N SER A 16 -12.14 -17.95 23.36
CA SER A 16 -12.55 -18.12 24.76
C SER A 16 -12.45 -16.82 25.58
N LEU A 17 -11.87 -15.76 25.00
CA LEU A 17 -11.70 -14.46 25.65
C LEU A 17 -12.89 -13.54 25.36
N SER A 18 -12.99 -12.43 26.11
CA SER A 18 -14.11 -11.49 26.01
C SER A 18 -13.62 -10.06 26.16
N ASN A 19 -14.01 -9.19 25.21
CA ASN A 19 -13.66 -7.76 25.23
C ASN A 19 -14.17 -7.02 26.49
N ASN A 20 -15.23 -7.54 27.12
CA ASN A 20 -15.81 -6.93 28.32
C ASN A 20 -15.00 -7.18 29.58
N ALA A 21 -14.13 -8.19 29.59
CA ALA A 21 -13.27 -8.50 30.72
C ALA A 21 -11.96 -7.72 30.59
N ARG A 22 -11.72 -6.75 31.47
CA ARG A 22 -10.49 -5.94 31.47
C ARG A 22 -9.22 -6.79 31.51
N ALA A 23 -9.22 -7.91 32.24
CA ALA A 23 -8.08 -8.83 32.33
C ALA A 23 -7.78 -9.56 31.00
N HIS A 24 -8.71 -9.59 30.05
CA HIS A 24 -8.53 -10.26 28.77
C HIS A 24 -8.02 -9.33 27.68
N ARG A 25 -8.13 -8.00 27.85
CA ARG A 25 -7.82 -7.03 26.79
C ARG A 25 -6.37 -7.10 26.31
N GLU A 26 -5.41 -7.03 27.21
CA GLU A 26 -3.99 -7.10 26.85
C GLU A 26 -3.64 -8.39 26.07
N VAL A 27 -4.24 -9.51 26.45
CA VAL A 27 -4.06 -10.79 25.74
C VAL A 27 -4.78 -10.79 24.38
N LEU A 28 -5.95 -10.16 24.30
CA LEU A 28 -6.67 -10.01 23.04
C LEU A 28 -5.90 -9.14 22.05
N ASP A 29 -5.30 -8.04 22.50
CA ASP A 29 -4.52 -7.13 21.67
C ASP A 29 -3.30 -7.86 21.08
N ASP A 30 -2.56 -8.61 21.90
CA ASP A 30 -1.44 -9.46 21.47
C ASP A 30 -1.87 -10.59 20.51
N LEU A 31 -3.02 -11.22 20.77
CA LEU A 31 -3.56 -12.26 19.90
C LEU A 31 -4.07 -11.68 18.57
N ASN A 32 -4.66 -10.49 18.59
CA ASN A 32 -5.16 -9.82 17.40
C ASN A 32 -4.01 -9.42 16.48
N GLU A 33 -2.92 -8.89 17.02
CA GLU A 33 -1.71 -8.60 16.25
C GLU A 33 -1.10 -9.88 15.64
N LYS A 34 -0.93 -10.94 16.45
CA LYS A 34 -0.30 -12.21 15.99
C LYS A 34 -1.12 -13.01 15.00
N LEU A 35 -2.44 -12.89 15.04
CA LEU A 35 -3.37 -13.64 14.19
C LEU A 35 -3.97 -12.78 13.07
N ALA A 36 -3.56 -11.52 12.94
CA ALA A 36 -4.01 -10.67 11.86
C ALA A 36 -3.41 -11.12 10.53
N ASP A 37 -4.24 -11.05 9.49
CA ASP A 37 -3.78 -11.24 8.12
C ASP A 37 -2.90 -10.06 7.71
N LYS A 38 -1.96 -10.28 6.79
CA LYS A 38 -1.15 -9.19 6.22
C LYS A 38 -1.81 -8.75 4.92
N LEU A 39 -2.26 -7.50 4.87
CA LEU A 39 -2.86 -6.91 3.69
C LEU A 39 -1.84 -5.98 3.04
N PHE A 40 -1.28 -6.41 1.91
CA PHE A 40 -0.40 -5.58 1.10
C PHE A 40 -1.24 -4.59 0.28
N VAL A 41 -0.99 -3.31 0.46
CA VAL A 41 -1.67 -2.23 -0.25
C VAL A 41 -0.67 -1.57 -1.19
N ASN A 42 -1.08 -1.32 -2.43
CA ASN A 42 -0.25 -0.73 -3.48
C ASN A 42 -0.03 0.77 -3.24
N PHE A 43 0.80 1.10 -2.26
CA PHE A 43 1.23 2.45 -1.92
C PHE A 43 2.61 2.40 -1.23
N SER A 44 3.17 3.57 -0.90
CA SER A 44 4.38 3.71 -0.07
C SER A 44 4.01 4.52 1.17
N LEU A 45 4.26 3.96 2.36
CA LEU A 45 3.99 4.65 3.62
C LEU A 45 4.90 5.87 3.77
N PHE A 46 6.15 5.78 3.34
CA PHE A 46 7.12 6.88 3.45
C PHE A 46 6.79 8.05 2.51
N GLN A 47 6.17 7.76 1.35
CA GLN A 47 5.73 8.79 0.41
C GLN A 47 4.40 9.44 0.84
N SER A 48 3.37 8.63 1.16
CA SER A 48 2.02 9.16 1.38
C SER A 48 1.65 9.39 2.85
N LEU A 49 2.36 8.75 3.78
CA LEU A 49 2.07 8.78 5.22
C LEU A 49 3.35 8.94 6.09
N PRO A 50 4.25 9.90 5.79
CA PRO A 50 5.54 10.03 6.46
C PRO A 50 5.41 10.20 7.99
N ASP A 51 4.40 10.93 8.46
CA ASP A 51 4.15 11.14 9.90
C ASP A 51 3.76 9.85 10.66
N VAL A 52 3.23 8.82 9.98
CA VAL A 52 3.01 7.50 10.62
C VAL A 52 4.34 6.90 11.04
N TRP A 53 5.34 6.99 10.16
CA TRP A 53 6.68 6.49 10.43
C TRP A 53 7.44 7.41 11.41
N GLY A 54 7.42 8.72 11.17
CA GLY A 54 8.28 9.67 11.89
C GLY A 54 7.83 9.98 13.31
N ILE A 55 6.51 10.06 13.55
CA ILE A 55 5.95 10.52 14.84
C ILE A 55 4.78 9.67 15.35
N GLN A 56 4.53 8.50 14.74
CA GLN A 56 3.43 7.61 15.11
C GLN A 56 2.06 8.30 14.99
N GLN A 57 1.90 9.18 14.01
CA GLN A 57 0.63 9.85 13.77
C GLN A 57 -0.45 8.84 13.38
N LEU A 58 -1.64 9.01 13.96
CA LEU A 58 -2.79 8.17 13.67
C LEU A 58 -3.62 8.76 12.53
N PHE A 59 -3.90 7.93 11.53
CA PHE A 59 -4.85 8.25 10.47
C PHE A 59 -6.00 7.24 10.48
N PRO A 60 -7.27 7.67 10.32
CA PRO A 60 -8.35 6.74 10.09
C PRO A 60 -8.13 5.99 8.78
N VAL A 61 -8.15 4.66 8.83
CA VAL A 61 -8.01 3.80 7.65
C VAL A 61 -9.18 2.84 7.63
N MET A 62 -9.83 2.68 6.47
CA MET A 62 -10.92 1.73 6.31
C MET A 62 -11.11 1.30 4.85
N PRO A 63 -11.68 0.12 4.61
CA PRO A 63 -12.19 -0.24 3.29
C PRO A 63 -13.23 0.76 2.83
N ILE A 64 -13.34 1.01 1.52
CA ILE A 64 -14.41 1.85 0.93
C ILE A 64 -15.47 1.03 0.19
N GLU A 65 -15.32 -0.29 0.20
CA GLU A 65 -16.26 -1.26 -0.35
C GLU A 65 -16.81 -2.14 0.78
N ASN A 66 -17.94 -2.80 0.54
CA ASN A 66 -18.52 -3.76 1.48
C ASN A 66 -18.79 -3.19 2.89
N LEU A 67 -19.04 -1.88 3.01
CA LEU A 67 -19.22 -1.16 4.27
C LEU A 67 -20.39 -1.66 5.15
N THR A 68 -21.32 -2.39 4.55
CA THR A 68 -22.47 -2.98 5.26
C THR A 68 -22.25 -4.44 5.67
N GLN A 69 -21.14 -5.05 5.23
CA GLN A 69 -20.79 -6.42 5.59
C GLN A 69 -20.23 -6.46 7.02
N PRO A 70 -20.41 -7.59 7.72
CA PRO A 70 -19.81 -7.77 9.04
C PRO A 70 -18.27 -7.78 8.94
N LEU A 71 -17.62 -7.15 9.90
CA LEU A 71 -16.15 -7.15 10.04
C LEU A 71 -15.70 -8.48 10.67
N THR A 72 -15.43 -9.48 9.83
CA THR A 72 -15.14 -10.86 10.26
C THR A 72 -13.66 -11.18 10.35
N GLN A 73 -12.80 -10.34 9.77
CA GLN A 73 -11.35 -10.52 9.71
C GLN A 73 -10.64 -9.32 10.35
N ARG A 74 -9.37 -9.53 10.71
CA ARG A 74 -8.48 -8.45 11.17
C ARG A 74 -7.20 -8.51 10.36
N ALA A 75 -6.73 -7.36 9.90
CA ALA A 75 -5.54 -7.26 9.06
C ALA A 75 -4.57 -6.18 9.54
N ILE A 76 -3.29 -6.35 9.23
CA ILE A 76 -2.26 -5.32 9.33
C ILE A 76 -1.95 -4.88 7.90
N ILE A 77 -2.13 -3.59 7.63
CA ILE A 77 -1.77 -2.96 6.37
C ILE A 77 -0.25 -2.85 6.29
N GLN A 78 0.29 -3.41 5.21
CA GLN A 78 1.67 -3.27 4.81
C GLN A 78 1.70 -2.59 3.44
N ASP A 79 2.67 -1.72 3.23
CA ASP A 79 2.93 -1.12 1.94
C ASP A 79 3.72 -2.09 1.04
N ILE A 80 4.02 -1.70 -0.20
CA ILE A 80 4.79 -2.55 -1.14
C ILE A 80 6.31 -2.31 -1.08
N THR A 81 6.79 -1.57 -0.08
CA THR A 81 8.21 -1.32 0.07
C THR A 81 8.93 -2.58 0.59
N CYS A 82 10.26 -2.58 0.44
CA CYS A 82 11.10 -3.65 0.95
C CYS A 82 11.44 -3.48 2.43
N ASP A 83 10.98 -2.39 3.05
CA ASP A 83 11.27 -2.05 4.44
C ASP A 83 10.18 -2.61 5.37
N SER A 84 10.61 -3.27 6.45
CA SER A 84 9.69 -3.79 7.47
C SER A 84 8.95 -2.70 8.27
N ASP A 85 9.42 -1.45 8.20
CA ASP A 85 8.75 -0.29 8.78
C ASP A 85 7.59 0.23 7.92
N GLY A 86 7.46 -0.25 6.67
CA GLY A 86 6.35 0.03 5.75
C GLY A 86 5.02 -0.62 6.17
N GLN A 87 4.57 -0.40 7.40
CA GLN A 87 3.32 -0.94 7.92
C GLN A 87 2.64 -0.01 8.93
N ILE A 88 1.32 -0.06 8.98
CA ILE A 88 0.52 0.66 9.96
C ILE A 88 0.27 -0.27 11.16
N ARG A 89 0.67 0.17 12.36
CA ARG A 89 0.56 -0.65 13.59
C ARG A 89 -0.63 -0.30 14.48
N GLU A 90 -1.16 0.91 14.32
CA GLU A 90 -2.22 1.43 15.19
C GLU A 90 -3.39 1.93 14.33
N TYR A 91 -4.60 1.51 14.70
CA TYR A 91 -5.83 1.80 13.97
C TYR A 91 -6.86 2.41 14.89
N VAL A 92 -7.59 3.40 14.39
CA VAL A 92 -8.70 4.03 15.11
C VAL A 92 -9.93 3.12 15.02
N GLU A 93 -10.37 2.54 16.14
CA GLU A 93 -11.56 1.69 16.22
C GLU A 93 -12.49 2.15 17.37
N GLY A 94 -13.66 2.69 17.03
CA GLY A 94 -14.66 3.14 18.00
C GLY A 94 -14.14 4.24 18.93
N ALA A 95 -13.90 3.90 20.20
CA ALA A 95 -13.40 4.83 21.22
C ALA A 95 -11.93 4.60 21.59
N GLY A 96 -11.22 3.73 20.86
CA GLY A 96 -9.87 3.30 21.19
C GLY A 96 -8.95 3.18 19.98
N ILE A 97 -7.74 2.73 20.28
CA ILE A 97 -6.69 2.38 19.32
C ILE A 97 -6.47 0.88 19.42
N GLU A 98 -6.42 0.22 18.28
CA GLU A 98 -6.27 -1.23 18.16
C GLU A 98 -5.04 -1.56 17.30
N THR A 99 -4.46 -2.75 17.50
CA THR A 99 -3.20 -3.19 16.85
C THR A 99 -3.42 -3.82 15.46
N SER A 100 -4.66 -3.86 14.98
CA SER A 100 -5.03 -4.41 13.68
C SER A 100 -6.34 -3.78 13.20
N LEU A 101 -6.55 -3.74 11.88
CA LEU A 101 -7.74 -3.18 11.26
C LEU A 101 -8.83 -4.25 11.13
N PRO A 102 -10.03 -4.07 11.71
CA PRO A 102 -11.16 -4.92 11.39
C PRO A 102 -11.63 -4.69 9.95
N ILE A 103 -11.77 -5.76 9.19
CA ILE A 103 -12.18 -5.71 7.78
C ILE A 103 -13.29 -6.73 7.49
N PRO A 104 -14.15 -6.47 6.48
CA PRO A 104 -14.97 -7.51 5.87
C PRO A 104 -14.10 -8.67 5.38
N GLU A 105 -14.73 -9.81 5.09
CA GLU A 105 -14.05 -10.93 4.46
C GLU A 105 -13.38 -10.50 3.14
N TYR A 106 -12.05 -10.59 3.09
CA TYR A 106 -11.27 -10.38 1.88
C TYR A 106 -11.44 -11.59 0.95
N LYS A 107 -11.77 -11.31 -0.32
CA LYS A 107 -11.95 -12.33 -1.36
C LYS A 107 -10.90 -12.15 -2.45
N HIS A 108 -10.09 -13.19 -2.62
CA HIS A 108 -9.05 -13.17 -3.63
C HIS A 108 -9.63 -12.99 -5.04
N GLY A 109 -9.05 -12.07 -5.82
CA GLY A 109 -9.48 -11.75 -7.18
C GLY A 109 -10.63 -10.76 -7.26
N GLU A 110 -11.21 -10.32 -6.14
CA GLU A 110 -12.10 -9.16 -6.11
C GLU A 110 -11.29 -7.89 -5.83
N GLN A 111 -11.66 -6.78 -6.47
CA GLN A 111 -11.09 -5.47 -6.15
C GLN A 111 -11.40 -5.13 -4.69
N TYR A 112 -10.40 -4.55 -4.01
CA TYR A 112 -10.48 -4.25 -2.60
C TYR A 112 -9.74 -2.95 -2.29
N HIS A 113 -10.50 -1.85 -2.20
CA HIS A 113 -9.94 -0.52 -2.00
C HIS A 113 -9.91 -0.14 -0.51
N ILE A 114 -8.77 0.39 -0.07
CA ILE A 114 -8.57 1.00 1.23
C ILE A 114 -8.43 2.51 1.06
N ALA A 115 -9.08 3.28 1.93
CA ALA A 115 -8.87 4.72 2.02
C ALA A 115 -8.24 5.11 3.35
N MET A 116 -7.32 6.06 3.27
CA MET A 116 -6.65 6.71 4.40
C MET A 116 -7.15 8.15 4.46
N PHE A 117 -7.69 8.54 5.61
CA PHE A 117 -8.35 9.84 5.78
C PHE A 117 -7.51 10.76 6.67
N MET A 118 -7.89 12.05 6.70
CA MET A 118 -7.21 13.09 7.51
C MET A 118 -5.75 13.36 7.09
N VAL A 119 -5.37 13.02 5.86
CA VAL A 119 -3.99 13.16 5.33
C VAL A 119 -3.67 14.53 4.73
N GLY A 120 -4.60 15.49 4.77
CA GLY A 120 -4.48 16.76 4.03
C GLY A 120 -3.52 17.81 4.60
N ALA A 121 -2.80 17.51 5.69
CA ALA A 121 -1.83 18.42 6.28
C ALA A 121 -0.49 17.71 6.44
N TYR A 122 0.61 18.40 6.08
CA TYR A 122 2.00 17.91 6.10
C TYR A 122 2.34 16.76 5.14
N GLN A 123 1.46 15.77 4.98
CA GLN A 123 1.78 14.51 4.31
C GLN A 123 2.32 14.68 2.88
N GLU A 124 1.64 15.48 2.06
CA GLU A 124 1.99 15.64 0.64
C GLU A 124 3.41 16.19 0.43
N ILE A 125 3.87 17.11 1.27
CA ILE A 125 5.17 17.79 1.07
C ILE A 125 6.32 17.12 1.83
N LEU A 126 6.01 16.28 2.82
CA LEU A 126 7.01 15.58 3.63
C LEU A 126 7.36 14.19 3.08
N GLY A 127 6.63 13.70 2.07
CA GLY A 127 6.87 12.41 1.44
C GLY A 127 8.30 12.28 0.90
N ASP A 128 8.84 11.06 0.98
CA ASP A 128 10.14 10.72 0.41
C ASP A 128 10.05 9.63 -0.68
N LEU A 129 11.10 9.56 -1.49
CA LEU A 129 11.24 8.60 -2.58
C LEU A 129 11.80 7.24 -2.11
N HIS A 130 11.32 6.70 -0.98
CA HIS A 130 11.78 5.39 -0.51
C HIS A 130 11.52 4.32 -1.59
N ASN A 131 12.53 3.48 -1.88
CA ASN A 131 12.51 2.53 -3.00
C ASN A 131 12.24 3.15 -4.39
N LEU A 132 12.41 4.47 -4.55
CA LEU A 132 12.05 5.22 -5.76
C LEU A 132 10.56 5.18 -6.11
N PHE A 133 9.69 4.93 -5.13
CA PHE A 133 8.26 5.21 -5.29
C PHE A 133 8.07 6.72 -5.26
N GLY A 134 7.47 7.26 -6.33
CA GLY A 134 7.31 8.69 -6.50
C GLY A 134 5.94 9.20 -6.08
N ASP A 135 5.68 10.46 -6.42
CA ASP A 135 4.43 11.13 -6.09
C ASP A 135 3.21 10.35 -6.61
N THR A 136 2.12 10.39 -5.84
CA THR A 136 0.89 9.71 -6.22
C THR A 136 0.05 10.52 -7.20
N ASP A 137 -0.76 9.87 -8.03
CA ASP A 137 -1.81 10.57 -8.79
C ASP A 137 -2.71 11.36 -7.82
N SER A 138 -3.04 12.61 -8.17
CA SER A 138 -3.93 13.45 -7.37
C SER A 138 -4.97 14.16 -8.24
N VAL A 139 -6.14 14.40 -7.65
CA VAL A 139 -7.27 15.03 -8.34
C VAL A 139 -8.11 15.80 -7.34
N HIS A 140 -8.69 16.91 -7.78
CA HIS A 140 -9.69 17.63 -7.00
C HIS A 140 -11.08 17.10 -7.34
N VAL A 141 -11.88 16.84 -6.30
CA VAL A 141 -13.29 16.44 -6.45
C VAL A 141 -14.16 17.60 -5.99
N GLU A 142 -14.84 18.26 -6.93
CA GLU A 142 -15.72 19.39 -6.64
C GLU A 142 -17.19 18.95 -6.73
N LEU A 143 -17.99 19.29 -5.71
CA LEU A 143 -19.42 19.00 -5.66
C LEU A 143 -20.22 20.23 -6.10
N ASN A 144 -21.17 20.04 -7.02
CA ASN A 144 -22.09 21.05 -7.52
C ASN A 144 -23.55 20.53 -7.53
N ASP A 145 -24.50 21.34 -8.00
CA ASP A 145 -25.92 20.98 -8.04
C ASP A 145 -26.24 19.79 -8.97
N GLU A 146 -25.37 19.47 -9.92
CA GLU A 146 -25.53 18.38 -10.91
C GLU A 146 -24.82 17.08 -10.49
N GLY A 147 -24.00 17.11 -9.43
CA GLY A 147 -23.21 15.97 -8.95
C GLY A 147 -21.79 16.37 -8.59
N TYR A 148 -20.82 15.52 -8.90
CA TYR A 148 -19.40 15.80 -8.70
C TYR A 148 -18.66 15.91 -10.03
N VAL A 149 -17.61 16.72 -10.06
CA VAL A 149 -16.70 16.86 -11.20
C VAL A 149 -15.25 16.70 -10.73
N LEU A 150 -14.44 16.05 -11.56
CA LEU A 150 -13.01 15.91 -11.32
C LEU A 150 -12.28 17.06 -12.01
N THR A 151 -11.51 17.81 -11.25
CA THR A 151 -10.69 18.93 -11.72
C THR A 151 -9.24 18.75 -11.29
N ASN A 152 -8.33 19.50 -11.90
CA ASN A 152 -6.91 19.54 -11.52
C ASN A 152 -6.24 18.16 -11.37
N ALA A 153 -6.47 17.25 -12.32
CA ALA A 153 -5.77 15.97 -12.32
C ALA A 153 -4.26 16.18 -12.54
N ILE A 154 -3.46 15.75 -11.58
CA ILE A 154 -2.01 15.74 -11.63
C ILE A 154 -1.59 14.27 -11.64
N LYS A 155 -0.82 13.90 -12.66
CA LYS A 155 -0.20 12.58 -12.71
C LYS A 155 0.97 12.52 -11.74
N GLY A 156 1.06 11.43 -11.00
CA GLY A 156 2.21 11.07 -10.21
C GLY A 156 3.41 10.72 -11.07
N ASP A 157 4.52 10.42 -10.40
CA ASP A 157 5.80 10.23 -11.07
C ASP A 157 5.87 8.88 -11.82
N SER A 158 6.49 8.93 -12.99
CA SER A 158 6.90 7.74 -13.72
C SER A 158 8.31 7.27 -13.32
N VAL A 159 8.70 6.06 -13.71
CA VAL A 159 10.05 5.52 -13.43
C VAL A 159 11.15 6.44 -13.99
N LYS A 160 10.96 7.03 -15.17
CA LYS A 160 11.93 8.01 -15.71
C LYS A 160 12.02 9.28 -14.88
N ASP A 161 10.94 9.71 -14.23
CA ASP A 161 10.93 10.94 -13.41
C ASP A 161 11.75 10.70 -12.14
N VAL A 162 11.51 9.58 -11.45
CA VAL A 162 12.29 9.20 -10.25
C VAL A 162 13.77 8.90 -10.56
N LEU A 163 14.08 8.34 -11.72
CA LEU A 163 15.47 8.16 -12.16
C LEU A 163 16.21 9.50 -12.33
N LYS A 164 15.51 10.54 -12.80
CA LYS A 164 16.10 11.87 -12.94
C LYS A 164 16.50 12.48 -11.59
N PHE A 165 15.75 12.19 -10.52
CA PHE A 165 16.10 12.66 -9.16
C PHE A 165 17.41 12.08 -8.64
N VAL A 166 17.83 10.90 -9.12
CA VAL A 166 19.10 10.27 -8.78
C VAL A 166 20.17 10.46 -9.87
N ASP A 167 20.04 11.54 -10.65
CA ASP A 167 20.96 11.96 -11.71
C ASP A 167 21.14 10.94 -12.86
N TYR A 168 20.14 10.08 -13.10
CA TYR A 168 20.10 9.21 -14.27
C TYR A 168 19.33 9.84 -15.43
N ASP A 169 19.95 9.80 -16.61
CA ASP A 169 19.31 10.16 -17.87
C ASP A 169 18.68 8.88 -18.49
N SER A 170 17.35 8.84 -18.49
CA SER A 170 16.58 7.71 -19.02
C SER A 170 16.80 7.49 -20.52
N ALA A 171 17.11 8.54 -21.29
CA ALA A 171 17.40 8.41 -22.72
C ALA A 171 18.76 7.71 -22.93
N ILE A 172 19.77 8.08 -22.15
CA ILE A 172 21.08 7.41 -22.18
C ILE A 172 20.95 5.93 -21.76
N LEU A 173 20.13 5.65 -20.76
CA LEU A 173 19.84 4.27 -20.33
C LEU A 173 19.17 3.47 -21.45
N ALA A 174 18.14 4.03 -22.09
CA ALA A 174 17.43 3.39 -23.19
C ALA A 174 18.35 3.13 -24.39
N ASP A 175 19.20 4.09 -24.77
CA ASP A 175 20.17 3.95 -25.86
C ASP A 175 21.20 2.85 -25.58
N ASN A 176 21.73 2.81 -24.35
CA ASN A 176 22.67 1.77 -23.93
C ASN A 176 22.03 0.38 -23.94
N PHE A 177 20.79 0.27 -23.46
CA PHE A 177 20.05 -1.00 -23.50
C PHE A 177 19.78 -1.44 -24.94
N ALA A 178 19.36 -0.52 -25.81
CA ALA A 178 19.16 -0.78 -27.23
C ALA A 178 20.44 -1.28 -27.91
N TYR A 179 21.58 -0.68 -27.58
CA TYR A 179 22.88 -1.13 -28.07
C TYR A 179 23.19 -2.57 -27.64
N GLN A 180 22.87 -2.98 -26.40
CA GLN A 180 23.07 -4.37 -25.95
C GLN A 180 22.10 -5.34 -26.62
N VAL A 181 20.80 -5.01 -26.67
CA VAL A 181 19.76 -5.85 -27.30
C VAL A 181 20.07 -6.10 -28.77
N ASN A 182 20.58 -5.09 -29.49
CA ASN A 182 20.93 -5.22 -30.90
C ASN A 182 22.04 -6.24 -31.16
N LYS A 183 22.92 -6.50 -30.19
CA LYS A 183 24.00 -7.51 -30.28
C LYS A 183 23.54 -8.94 -30.02
N LEU A 184 22.35 -9.15 -29.47
CA LEU A 184 21.84 -10.48 -29.16
C LEU A 184 21.58 -11.26 -30.45
N ASP A 185 21.88 -12.56 -30.43
CA ASP A 185 21.55 -13.49 -31.50
C ASP A 185 20.13 -14.03 -31.32
N VAL A 186 19.15 -13.13 -31.48
CA VAL A 186 17.71 -13.41 -31.39
C VAL A 186 16.97 -12.71 -32.53
N SER A 187 15.73 -13.12 -32.78
CA SER A 187 14.89 -12.57 -33.83
C SER A 187 14.63 -11.06 -33.64
N THR A 188 14.42 -10.33 -34.74
CA THR A 188 14.10 -8.90 -34.70
C THR A 188 12.85 -8.61 -33.85
N GLN A 189 11.83 -9.46 -33.97
CA GLN A 189 10.61 -9.34 -33.17
C GLN A 189 10.88 -9.46 -31.67
N CYS A 190 11.80 -10.34 -31.26
CA CYS A 190 12.19 -10.48 -29.86
C CYS A 190 12.93 -9.22 -29.35
N LYS A 191 13.82 -8.65 -30.19
CA LYS A 191 14.50 -7.38 -29.88
C LYS A 191 13.49 -6.24 -29.70
N GLU A 192 12.55 -6.09 -30.63
CA GLU A 192 11.49 -5.08 -30.54
C GLU A 192 10.65 -5.24 -29.26
N GLY A 193 10.34 -6.48 -28.88
CA GLY A 193 9.67 -6.79 -27.61
C GLY A 193 10.42 -6.27 -26.40
N TYR A 194 11.72 -6.58 -26.27
CA TYR A 194 12.53 -6.10 -25.14
C TYR A 194 12.63 -4.57 -25.06
N LEU A 195 12.75 -3.89 -26.20
CA LEU A 195 12.80 -2.43 -26.23
C LEU A 195 11.44 -1.82 -25.87
N ALA A 196 10.35 -2.43 -26.33
CA ALA A 196 9.00 -1.99 -25.96
C ALA A 196 8.74 -2.17 -24.46
N GLU A 197 9.13 -3.30 -23.88
CA GLU A 197 9.01 -3.56 -22.43
C GLU A 197 9.83 -2.56 -21.60
N LEU A 198 11.08 -2.28 -21.98
CA LEU A 198 11.87 -1.27 -21.27
C LEU A 198 11.23 0.12 -21.35
N ASN A 199 10.82 0.55 -22.54
CA ASN A 199 10.21 1.88 -22.72
C ASN A 199 8.89 1.99 -21.97
N ALA A 200 8.07 0.93 -21.96
CA ALA A 200 6.85 0.87 -21.16
C ALA A 200 7.16 0.96 -19.67
N GLY A 201 8.20 0.27 -19.18
CA GLY A 201 8.63 0.35 -17.79
C GLY A 201 9.15 1.74 -17.40
N LEU A 202 9.91 2.41 -18.28
CA LEU A 202 10.44 3.76 -18.03
C LEU A 202 9.34 4.83 -18.00
N GLU A 203 8.36 4.73 -18.90
CA GLU A 203 7.19 5.62 -18.95
C GLU A 203 6.10 5.24 -17.94
N GLY A 204 6.19 4.03 -17.38
CA GLY A 204 5.25 3.45 -16.46
C GLY A 204 5.23 4.17 -15.11
N TYR A 205 4.10 4.04 -14.43
CA TYR A 205 3.92 4.55 -13.08
C TYR A 205 4.84 3.79 -12.10
N THR A 206 5.28 4.47 -11.03
CA THR A 206 6.21 3.83 -10.07
C THR A 206 5.58 2.72 -9.22
N TYR A 207 4.25 2.70 -9.11
CA TYR A 207 3.49 1.70 -8.35
C TYR A 207 3.10 0.49 -9.22
N PHE A 208 2.68 -0.59 -8.58
CA PHE A 208 2.41 -1.85 -9.28
C PHE A 208 1.10 -1.83 -10.07
N GLU A 209 1.02 -2.69 -11.08
CA GLU A 209 -0.21 -2.99 -11.82
C GLU A 209 -0.89 -4.24 -11.22
N ASP A 210 -2.22 -4.30 -11.29
CA ASP A 210 -3.05 -5.43 -10.81
C ASP A 210 -3.01 -6.68 -11.72
#